data_AF-A0A5D2IWL5-F1
#
_entry.id   AF-A0A5D2IWL5-F1
#
_cell.length_a   1.000
_cell.length_b   1.000
_cell.length_c   1.000
_cell.angle_alpha   90.00
_cell.angle_beta   90.00
_cell.angle_gamma   90.00
#
_symmetry.space_group_name_H-M   'P 1'
#
loop_
_entity.id
_entity.type
_entity.pdbx_description
1 polymer ?
#
loop_
_entity_poly.entity_id
_entity_poly.type
_entity_poly.pdbx_seq_one_letter_code
_entity_poly.pdbx_strand_id
1 'polypeptide(L)'
;MLNLRNNTLFGELPSTLQNSPHLIMLDLSENHFSGNVPAWIGDKFSNLVILSLRSNNFDGHIPHKFCDLQFLQNLDLAHNNISGVIPKCFNNLTAMATTNKTNNFVFSESVDAALVILKALLVLKGREDEYGSTLGLVMSMDLSANSLTGEIPKEIGSLAGLLSLNFSGNLLTGNIPDSIGKMELMESLDLSMNRLNGEIPPSFSNLNFLNHFNVSYNNLTGQIPTSTQLQSFENLSYVGNHLCGPPLTKNCTSKGIPIDVANNGSSREGSKVNWLYVSIVLGFVMGFWGVVAPLFFIRSWRHAYYRKLDHICGKL
;
A
#
# COMPACT_ATOMS: atom_id res chain seq x y z
N MET A 1 -4.69 -22.38 12.24
CA MET A 1 -4.14 -21.53 11.15
C MET A 1 -4.40 -22.24 9.84
N LEU A 2 -4.83 -21.50 8.82
CA LEU A 2 -4.93 -22.00 7.45
C LEU A 2 -4.14 -21.03 6.56
N ASN A 3 -3.07 -21.53 5.95
CA ASN A 3 -2.27 -20.80 4.97
C ASN A 3 -2.23 -21.61 3.67
N LEU A 4 -2.88 -21.07 2.65
CA LEU A 4 -2.94 -21.60 1.28
C LEU A 4 -2.38 -20.58 0.29
N ARG A 5 -1.50 -19.68 0.74
CA ARG A 5 -0.90 -18.64 -0.06
C ARG A 5 -0.17 -19.20 -1.28
N ASN A 6 -0.20 -18.45 -2.40
CA ASN A 6 0.55 -18.72 -3.62
C ASN A 6 0.30 -20.15 -4.14
N ASN A 7 -0.99 -20.42 -4.36
CA ASN A 7 -1.46 -21.64 -5.00
C ASN A 7 -2.27 -21.27 -6.25
N THR A 8 -2.75 -22.28 -6.97
CA THR A 8 -3.59 -22.10 -8.16
C THR A 8 -5.07 -22.40 -7.88
N LEU A 9 -5.50 -22.23 -6.61
CA LEU A 9 -6.87 -22.52 -6.19
C LEU A 9 -7.84 -21.52 -6.81
N PHE A 10 -9.01 -21.98 -7.23
CA PHE A 10 -10.00 -21.16 -7.93
C PHE A 10 -11.43 -21.48 -7.48
N GLY A 11 -12.37 -20.63 -7.89
CA GLY A 11 -13.80 -20.75 -7.53
C GLY A 11 -14.15 -19.95 -6.28
N GLU A 12 -15.36 -20.11 -5.79
CA GLU A 12 -15.80 -19.44 -4.56
C GLU A 12 -15.24 -20.13 -3.31
N LEU A 13 -15.15 -19.39 -2.20
CA LEU A 13 -14.71 -19.96 -0.93
C LEU A 13 -15.72 -21.02 -0.44
N PRO A 14 -15.27 -22.27 -0.20
CA PRO A 14 -16.18 -23.34 0.17
C PRO A 14 -16.75 -23.10 1.58
N SER A 15 -18.06 -23.27 1.72
CA SER A 15 -18.77 -23.08 3.00
C SER A 15 -18.30 -24.03 4.09
N THR A 16 -17.63 -25.13 3.75
CA THR A 16 -17.02 -26.08 4.70
C THR A 16 -15.96 -25.44 5.59
N LEU A 17 -15.32 -24.34 5.16
CA LEU A 17 -14.38 -23.58 5.99
C LEU A 17 -15.01 -23.01 7.27
N GLN A 18 -16.34 -22.82 7.27
CA GLN A 18 -17.08 -22.36 8.45
C GLN A 18 -16.96 -23.31 9.64
N ASN A 19 -16.61 -24.58 9.42
CA ASN A 19 -16.47 -25.58 10.47
C ASN A 19 -15.18 -25.45 11.30
N SER A 20 -14.39 -24.38 11.09
CA SER A 20 -13.14 -24.11 11.82
C SER A 20 -13.22 -22.79 12.61
N PRO A 21 -14.05 -22.68 13.67
CA PRO A 21 -14.30 -21.41 14.38
C PRO A 21 -13.08 -20.91 15.18
N HIS A 22 -12.09 -21.77 15.43
CA HIS A 22 -10.86 -21.44 16.15
C HIS A 22 -9.74 -20.93 15.23
N LEU A 23 -10.07 -20.51 14.00
CA LEU A 23 -9.08 -19.93 13.10
C LEU A 23 -8.57 -18.58 13.60
N ILE A 24 -7.25 -18.45 13.60
CA ILE A 24 -6.50 -17.29 14.11
C ILE A 24 -5.82 -16.55 12.96
N MET A 25 -5.39 -17.31 11.96
CA MET A 25 -4.85 -16.81 10.72
C MET A 25 -5.51 -17.57 9.57
N LEU A 26 -6.03 -16.79 8.62
CA LEU A 26 -6.52 -17.23 7.33
C LEU A 26 -5.77 -16.46 6.26
N ASP A 27 -4.84 -17.13 5.60
CA ASP A 27 -4.07 -16.59 4.47
C ASP A 27 -4.40 -17.39 3.21
N LEU A 28 -5.15 -16.76 2.31
CA LEU A 28 -5.55 -17.31 1.02
C LEU A 28 -4.97 -16.46 -0.13
N SER A 29 -3.95 -15.65 0.16
CA SER A 29 -3.41 -14.70 -0.81
C SER A 29 -2.77 -15.36 -2.03
N GLU A 30 -2.67 -14.63 -3.13
CA GLU A 30 -2.05 -15.11 -4.38
C GLU A 30 -2.68 -16.42 -4.88
N ASN A 31 -3.99 -16.37 -5.16
CA ASN A 31 -4.76 -17.47 -5.74
C ASN A 31 -5.71 -16.91 -6.82
N HIS A 32 -6.68 -17.71 -7.25
CA HIS A 32 -7.72 -17.35 -8.21
C HIS A 32 -9.13 -17.49 -7.61
N PHE A 33 -9.28 -17.29 -6.29
CA PHE A 33 -10.59 -17.32 -5.65
C PHE A 33 -11.46 -16.18 -6.17
N SER A 34 -12.76 -16.45 -6.35
CA SER A 34 -13.71 -15.56 -7.01
C SER A 34 -15.02 -15.44 -6.23
N GLY A 35 -15.91 -14.56 -6.68
CA GLY A 35 -17.18 -14.26 -6.03
C GLY A 35 -17.02 -13.31 -4.84
N ASN A 36 -18.13 -13.05 -4.14
CA ASN A 36 -18.13 -12.08 -3.06
C ASN A 36 -17.30 -12.57 -1.87
N VAL A 37 -16.63 -11.64 -1.18
CA VAL A 37 -16.05 -11.90 0.15
C VAL A 37 -17.17 -12.34 1.11
N PRO A 38 -17.14 -13.57 1.66
CA PRO A 38 -18.29 -14.07 2.41
C PRO A 38 -18.44 -13.46 3.81
N ALA A 39 -19.67 -13.08 4.16
CA ALA A 39 -19.98 -12.50 5.47
C ALA A 39 -19.75 -13.48 6.64
N TRP A 40 -19.77 -14.79 6.38
CA TRP A 40 -19.53 -15.81 7.41
C TRP A 40 -18.10 -15.78 7.97
N ILE A 41 -17.13 -15.15 7.28
CA ILE A 41 -15.78 -14.94 7.84
C ILE A 41 -15.88 -14.12 9.13
N GLY A 42 -16.65 -13.01 9.10
CA GLY A 42 -16.89 -12.17 10.26
C GLY A 42 -17.79 -12.83 11.32
N ASP A 43 -18.72 -13.69 10.90
CA ASP A 43 -19.67 -14.36 11.80
C ASP A 43 -19.08 -15.57 12.53
N LYS A 44 -18.19 -16.33 11.88
CA LYS A 44 -17.67 -17.62 12.39
C LYS A 44 -16.25 -17.57 12.92
N PHE A 45 -15.40 -16.67 12.42
CA PHE A 45 -13.99 -16.59 12.83
C PHE A 45 -13.77 -15.46 13.83
N SER A 46 -14.48 -15.48 14.96
CA SER A 46 -14.38 -14.44 15.97
C SER A 46 -12.98 -14.28 16.59
N ASN A 47 -12.14 -15.33 16.53
CA ASN A 47 -10.75 -15.32 17.04
C ASN A 47 -9.71 -14.93 15.97
N LEU A 48 -10.14 -14.46 14.80
CA LEU A 48 -9.24 -14.16 13.70
C LEU A 48 -8.39 -12.93 14.01
N VAL A 49 -7.08 -13.10 13.94
CA VAL A 49 -6.06 -12.06 14.13
C VAL A 49 -5.52 -11.58 12.78
N ILE A 50 -5.40 -12.49 11.81
CA ILE A 50 -4.86 -12.20 10.48
C ILE A 50 -5.80 -12.74 9.41
N LEU A 51 -6.25 -11.84 8.54
CA LEU A 51 -6.99 -12.15 7.33
C LEU A 51 -6.24 -11.60 6.12
N SER A 52 -5.78 -12.48 5.24
CA SER A 52 -5.20 -12.10 3.95
C SER A 52 -5.94 -12.80 2.82
N LEU A 53 -6.59 -12.00 1.97
CA LEU A 53 -7.26 -12.38 0.73
C LEU A 53 -6.59 -11.71 -0.49
N ARG A 54 -5.40 -11.13 -0.31
CA ARG A 54 -4.65 -10.37 -1.32
C ARG A 54 -4.53 -11.13 -2.64
N SER A 55 -4.55 -10.43 -3.77
CA SER A 55 -4.23 -10.99 -5.09
C SER A 55 -5.10 -12.20 -5.42
N ASN A 56 -6.41 -11.97 -5.47
CA ASN A 56 -7.43 -12.92 -5.89
C ASN A 56 -8.41 -12.22 -6.86
N ASN A 57 -9.53 -12.86 -7.17
CA ASN A 57 -10.60 -12.35 -8.02
C ASN A 57 -11.89 -12.07 -7.21
N PHE A 58 -11.77 -11.75 -5.90
CA PHE A 58 -12.94 -11.44 -5.08
C PHE A 58 -13.62 -10.15 -5.55
N ASP A 59 -14.94 -10.12 -5.55
CA ASP A 59 -15.74 -8.97 -5.93
C ASP A 59 -16.82 -8.66 -4.87
N GLY A 60 -17.86 -7.92 -5.25
CA GLY A 60 -18.91 -7.52 -4.33
C GLY A 60 -18.44 -6.42 -3.37
N HIS A 61 -18.88 -6.47 -2.12
CA HIS A 61 -18.61 -5.42 -1.11
C HIS A 61 -17.93 -6.03 0.11
N ILE A 62 -17.19 -5.21 0.88
CA ILE A 62 -16.67 -5.63 2.18
C ILE A 62 -17.86 -5.91 3.12
N PRO A 63 -18.01 -7.13 3.67
CA PRO A 63 -19.14 -7.45 4.53
C PRO A 63 -19.11 -6.65 5.83
N HIS A 64 -20.26 -6.08 6.23
CA HIS A 64 -20.42 -5.41 7.53
C HIS A 64 -20.04 -6.32 8.71
N LYS A 65 -20.18 -7.64 8.54
CA LYS A 65 -19.78 -8.65 9.54
C LYS A 65 -18.30 -8.62 9.89
N PHE A 66 -17.44 -8.01 9.09
CA PHE A 66 -16.03 -7.85 9.44
C PHE A 66 -15.84 -6.95 10.66
N CYS A 67 -16.81 -6.08 10.96
CA CYS A 67 -16.81 -5.24 12.16
C CYS A 67 -16.97 -6.05 13.47
N ASP A 68 -17.35 -7.32 13.39
CA ASP A 68 -17.48 -8.21 14.55
C ASP A 68 -16.11 -8.85 14.93
N LEU A 69 -15.07 -8.68 14.10
CA LEU A 69 -13.73 -9.26 14.29
C LEU A 69 -12.85 -8.45 15.25
N GLN A 70 -13.19 -8.48 16.54
CA GLN A 70 -12.55 -7.64 17.57
C GLN A 70 -11.05 -7.91 17.79
N PHE A 71 -10.58 -9.13 17.50
CA PHE A 71 -9.17 -9.52 17.64
C PHE A 71 -8.33 -9.30 16.39
N LEU A 72 -8.93 -8.81 15.31
CA LEU A 72 -8.24 -8.63 14.03
C LEU A 72 -7.15 -7.56 14.18
N GLN A 73 -5.93 -7.90 13.75
CA GLN A 73 -4.77 -7.02 13.75
C GLN A 73 -4.28 -6.72 12.34
N ASN A 74 -4.44 -7.67 11.42
CA ASN A 74 -4.03 -7.51 10.03
C ASN A 74 -5.18 -7.89 9.10
N LEU A 75 -5.63 -6.92 8.31
CA LEU A 75 -6.65 -7.07 7.28
C LEU A 75 -6.04 -6.71 5.92
N ASP A 76 -5.87 -7.70 5.06
CA ASP A 76 -5.34 -7.51 3.71
C ASP A 76 -6.33 -8.04 2.67
N LEU A 77 -6.99 -7.12 1.97
CA LEU A 77 -7.93 -7.39 0.87
C LEU A 77 -7.40 -6.86 -0.47
N ALA A 78 -6.11 -6.49 -0.53
CA ALA A 78 -5.55 -5.77 -1.67
C ALA A 78 -5.58 -6.58 -2.98
N HIS A 79 -5.51 -5.91 -4.13
CA HIS A 79 -5.45 -6.56 -5.44
C HIS A 79 -6.60 -7.55 -5.67
N ASN A 80 -7.83 -7.03 -5.64
CA ASN A 80 -9.06 -7.75 -5.94
C ASN A 80 -10.00 -6.86 -6.77
N ASN A 81 -11.23 -7.31 -6.99
CA ASN A 81 -12.30 -6.57 -7.66
C ASN A 81 -13.37 -6.05 -6.67
N ILE A 82 -13.01 -5.87 -5.38
CA ILE A 82 -13.96 -5.47 -4.33
C ILE A 82 -14.42 -4.04 -4.59
N SER A 83 -15.72 -3.82 -4.47
CA SER A 83 -16.42 -2.57 -4.77
C SER A 83 -17.24 -2.08 -3.57
N GLY A 84 -17.96 -0.97 -3.76
CA GLY A 84 -18.78 -0.38 -2.70
C GLY A 84 -17.98 0.49 -1.73
N VAL A 85 -18.55 0.74 -0.55
CA VAL A 85 -17.98 1.68 0.43
C VAL A 85 -17.22 0.97 1.54
N ILE A 86 -16.22 1.66 2.12
CA ILE A 86 -15.54 1.20 3.32
C ILE A 86 -16.55 1.23 4.50
N PRO A 87 -16.73 0.12 5.26
CA PRO A 87 -17.68 0.08 6.37
C PRO A 87 -17.34 1.09 7.47
N LYS A 88 -18.32 1.94 7.83
CA LYS A 88 -18.17 2.92 8.92
C LYS A 88 -17.97 2.27 10.29
N CYS A 89 -18.39 1.02 10.46
CA CYS A 89 -18.26 0.28 11.72
C CYS A 89 -16.85 -0.25 11.99
N PHE A 90 -15.85 0.06 11.15
CA PHE A 90 -14.47 -0.36 11.40
C PHE A 90 -13.89 0.18 12.71
N ASN A 91 -14.49 1.20 13.32
CA ASN A 91 -14.17 1.60 14.69
C ASN A 91 -14.40 0.49 15.75
N ASN A 92 -15.13 -0.58 15.42
CA ASN A 92 -15.33 -1.74 16.31
C ASN A 92 -14.16 -2.74 16.29
N LEU A 93 -13.15 -2.56 15.43
CA LEU A 93 -11.95 -3.41 15.41
C LEU A 93 -11.03 -3.04 16.59
N THR A 94 -11.39 -3.49 17.79
CA THR A 94 -10.79 -3.04 19.05
C THR A 94 -9.29 -3.35 19.18
N ALA A 95 -8.81 -4.46 18.63
CA ALA A 95 -7.38 -4.76 18.56
C ALA A 95 -6.61 -3.65 17.82
N MET A 96 -7.05 -3.26 16.62
CA MET A 96 -6.46 -2.18 15.83
C MET A 96 -6.64 -0.78 16.44
N ALA A 97 -7.59 -0.60 17.37
CA ALA A 97 -7.79 0.64 18.12
C ALA A 97 -6.85 0.77 19.34
N THR A 98 -6.26 -0.34 19.80
CA THR A 98 -5.46 -0.38 21.02
C THR A 98 -4.03 0.10 20.78
N THR A 99 -3.60 1.14 21.50
CA THR A 99 -2.23 1.70 21.41
C THR A 99 -1.25 1.04 22.37
N ASN A 100 -1.73 0.38 23.43
CA ASN A 100 -0.90 -0.31 24.40
C ASN A 100 -0.43 -1.65 23.84
N LYS A 101 0.74 -1.64 23.20
CA LYS A 101 1.38 -2.82 22.60
C LYS A 101 2.04 -3.68 23.69
N THR A 102 1.24 -4.36 24.50
CA THR A 102 1.79 -5.51 25.22
C THR A 102 1.99 -6.62 24.20
N ASN A 103 3.18 -7.23 24.16
CA ASN A 103 3.53 -8.37 23.27
C ASN A 103 2.73 -9.65 23.60
N ASN A 104 1.59 -9.48 24.25
CA ASN A 104 0.63 -10.50 24.61
C ASN A 104 -0.28 -10.63 23.40
N PHE A 105 0.02 -11.57 22.50
CA PHE A 105 -1.06 -12.21 21.75
C PHE A 105 -2.13 -12.55 22.79
N VAL A 106 -3.26 -11.82 22.77
CA VAL A 106 -4.34 -12.01 23.73
C VAL A 106 -5.03 -13.31 23.38
N PHE A 107 -4.41 -14.41 23.76
CA PHE A 107 -5.09 -15.68 23.90
C PHE A 107 -5.78 -15.66 25.26
N SER A 108 -7.10 -15.74 25.20
CA SER A 108 -7.92 -16.33 26.25
C SER A 108 -7.22 -17.61 26.77
N GLU A 109 -7.21 -17.76 28.10
CA GLU A 109 -6.48 -18.68 29.00
C GLU A 109 -6.44 -20.20 28.68
N SER A 110 -6.61 -20.66 27.44
CA SER A 110 -6.79 -22.09 27.12
C SER A 110 -5.78 -22.70 26.15
N VAL A 111 -4.81 -21.95 25.64
CA VAL A 111 -3.71 -22.53 24.86
C VAL A 111 -2.41 -22.18 25.54
N ASP A 112 -1.82 -23.20 26.15
CA ASP A 112 -0.50 -23.20 26.77
C ASP A 112 0.51 -22.43 25.90
N ALA A 113 1.34 -21.62 26.55
CA ALA A 113 2.28 -20.66 25.97
C ALA A 113 3.47 -21.33 25.27
N ALA A 114 3.21 -22.37 24.48
CA ALA A 114 4.16 -23.08 23.65
C ALA A 114 4.13 -22.48 22.23
N LEU A 115 4.89 -21.40 22.05
CA LEU A 115 5.74 -21.21 20.87
C LEU A 115 5.11 -21.49 19.49
N VAL A 116 3.88 -21.05 19.22
CA VAL A 116 3.51 -20.83 17.81
C VAL A 116 4.22 -19.56 17.39
N ILE A 117 5.44 -19.72 16.84
CA ILE A 117 6.08 -18.67 16.05
C ILE A 117 5.22 -18.52 14.80
N LEU A 118 4.14 -17.77 14.95
CA LEU A 118 3.25 -17.42 13.87
C LEU A 118 4.08 -16.52 12.97
N LYS A 119 4.42 -17.05 11.80
CA LYS A 119 5.04 -16.29 10.75
C LYS A 119 3.96 -15.89 9.77
N ALA A 120 3.90 -14.61 9.45
CA ALA A 120 3.03 -14.09 8.42
C ALA A 120 3.83 -13.20 7.48
N LEU A 121 3.59 -13.36 6.19
CA LEU A 121 4.10 -12.46 5.18
C LEU A 121 3.10 -11.30 5.07
N LEU A 122 3.53 -10.10 5.46
CA LEU A 122 2.71 -8.89 5.41
C LEU A 122 3.32 -7.91 4.41
N VAL A 123 2.47 -7.15 3.73
CA VAL A 123 2.90 -6.08 2.83
C VAL A 123 2.71 -4.74 3.54
N LEU A 124 3.81 -4.11 3.93
CA LEU A 124 3.83 -2.82 4.62
C LEU A 124 4.86 -1.91 3.95
N LYS A 125 4.62 -0.59 3.89
CA LYS A 125 5.59 0.37 3.32
C LYS A 125 6.02 0.04 1.87
N GLY A 126 5.15 -0.61 1.10
CA GLY A 126 5.43 -1.04 -0.27
C GLY A 126 6.40 -2.21 -0.41
N ARG A 127 6.71 -2.93 0.69
CA ARG A 127 7.56 -4.13 0.71
C ARG A 127 6.83 -5.29 1.38
N GLU A 128 7.11 -6.48 0.91
CA GLU A 128 6.67 -7.71 1.55
C GLU A 128 7.76 -8.21 2.51
N ASP A 129 7.37 -8.47 3.75
CA ASP A 129 8.27 -8.97 4.78
C ASP A 129 7.65 -10.12 5.56
N GLU A 130 8.49 -11.06 5.97
CA GLU A 130 8.11 -12.11 6.91
C GLU A 130 8.22 -11.60 8.35
N TYR A 131 7.10 -11.55 9.06
CA TYR A 131 7.01 -11.20 10.47
C TYR A 131 6.85 -12.47 11.29
N GLY A 132 7.82 -12.74 12.18
CA GLY A 132 7.76 -13.82 13.16
C GLY A 132 7.51 -13.28 14.57
N SER A 133 8.59 -13.12 15.35
CA SER A 133 8.52 -12.69 16.75
C SER A 133 7.90 -11.30 16.98
N THR A 134 7.83 -10.45 15.95
CA THR A 134 7.26 -9.11 16.01
C THR A 134 5.84 -9.03 15.46
N LEU A 135 5.27 -10.13 14.96
CA LEU A 135 3.97 -10.13 14.29
C LEU A 135 2.84 -9.57 15.16
N GLY A 136 2.81 -9.88 16.45
CA GLY A 136 1.81 -9.37 17.39
C GLY A 136 1.91 -7.86 17.69
N LEU A 137 2.96 -7.18 17.22
CA LEU A 137 3.16 -5.73 17.38
C LEU A 137 2.74 -4.93 16.15
N VAL A 138 2.39 -5.64 15.06
CA VAL A 138 2.12 -5.07 13.74
C VAL A 138 0.64 -5.14 13.46
N MET A 139 0.05 -3.96 13.32
CA MET A 139 -1.36 -3.79 12.95
C MET A 139 -1.43 -3.07 11.61
N SER A 140 -2.14 -3.65 10.66
CA SER A 140 -2.23 -3.13 9.30
C SER A 140 -3.61 -3.33 8.67
N MET A 141 -3.96 -2.40 7.80
CA MET A 141 -5.13 -2.49 6.95
C MET A 141 -4.75 -2.09 5.52
N ASP A 142 -4.81 -3.06 4.61
CA ASP A 142 -4.58 -2.85 3.18
C ASP A 142 -5.83 -3.23 2.38
N LEU A 143 -6.43 -2.21 1.77
CA LEU A 143 -7.58 -2.33 0.86
C LEU A 143 -7.23 -1.83 -0.55
N SER A 144 -5.94 -1.72 -0.87
CA SER A 144 -5.46 -1.12 -2.11
C SER A 144 -5.79 -1.93 -3.35
N ALA A 145 -5.70 -1.31 -4.53
CA ALA A 145 -5.91 -1.95 -5.83
C ALA A 145 -7.23 -2.73 -5.89
N ASN A 146 -8.33 -2.00 -5.67
CA ASN A 146 -9.70 -2.49 -5.72
C ASN A 146 -10.59 -1.46 -6.46
N SER A 147 -11.91 -1.63 -6.41
CA SER A 147 -12.90 -0.72 -6.98
C SER A 147 -13.75 -0.03 -5.90
N LEU A 148 -13.17 0.23 -4.71
CA LEU A 148 -13.89 0.88 -3.60
C LEU A 148 -14.26 2.32 -3.97
N THR A 149 -15.44 2.75 -3.53
CA THR A 149 -16.08 4.05 -3.85
C THR A 149 -16.53 4.75 -2.57
N GLY A 150 -17.01 5.98 -2.71
CA GLY A 150 -17.50 6.77 -1.58
C GLY A 150 -16.36 7.42 -0.80
N GLU A 151 -16.68 7.95 0.37
CA GLU A 151 -15.73 8.67 1.22
C GLU A 151 -14.97 7.72 2.15
N ILE A 152 -13.77 8.12 2.56
CA ILE A 152 -13.06 7.48 3.67
C ILE A 152 -13.85 7.78 4.97
N PRO A 153 -14.35 6.76 5.70
CA PRO A 153 -15.08 7.00 6.94
C PRO A 153 -14.20 7.66 8.00
N LYS A 154 -14.70 8.69 8.66
CA LYS A 154 -14.00 9.34 9.79
C LYS A 154 -13.71 8.36 10.94
N GLU A 155 -14.52 7.30 11.04
CA GLU A 155 -14.39 6.22 12.01
C GLU A 155 -13.07 5.47 11.88
N ILE A 156 -12.41 5.45 10.71
CA ILE A 156 -11.07 4.89 10.53
C ILE A 156 -10.06 5.53 11.49
N GLY A 157 -10.21 6.81 11.80
CA GLY A 157 -9.34 7.53 12.74
C GLY A 157 -9.43 7.06 14.19
N SER A 158 -10.33 6.13 14.56
CA SER A 158 -10.33 5.50 15.88
C SER A 158 -9.35 4.32 15.99
N LEU A 159 -8.81 3.84 14.86
CA LEU A 159 -7.87 2.72 14.81
C LEU A 159 -6.45 3.17 15.16
N ALA A 160 -6.29 3.79 16.34
CA ALA A 160 -5.05 4.46 16.75
C ALA A 160 -3.84 3.51 16.94
N GLY A 161 -4.07 2.19 16.97
CA GLY A 161 -3.04 1.16 17.02
C GLY A 161 -2.42 0.82 15.65
N LEU A 162 -3.04 1.21 14.54
CA LEU A 162 -2.56 0.91 13.18
C LEU A 162 -1.18 1.53 12.92
N LEU A 163 -0.30 0.71 12.34
CA LEU A 163 1.01 1.13 11.84
C LEU A 163 0.99 1.40 10.33
N SER A 164 0.11 0.73 9.59
CA SER A 164 0.04 0.85 8.14
C SER A 164 -1.39 0.89 7.67
N LEU A 165 -1.70 1.91 6.87
CA LEU A 165 -2.98 2.08 6.21
C LEU A 165 -2.74 2.31 4.72
N ASN A 166 -3.28 1.42 3.89
CA ASN A 166 -3.15 1.52 2.45
C ASN A 166 -4.52 1.39 1.77
N PHE A 167 -5.00 2.50 1.21
CA PHE A 167 -6.25 2.57 0.44
C PHE A 167 -5.98 2.96 -1.02
N SER A 168 -4.74 2.88 -1.48
CA SER A 168 -4.36 3.36 -2.81
C SER A 168 -4.99 2.58 -3.96
N GLY A 169 -5.09 3.18 -5.14
CA GLY A 169 -5.60 2.49 -6.33
C GLY A 169 -7.06 2.07 -6.20
N ASN A 170 -7.92 3.01 -5.79
CA ASN A 170 -9.37 2.83 -5.67
C ASN A 170 -10.10 4.01 -6.34
N LEU A 171 -11.43 4.10 -6.14
CA LEU A 171 -12.29 5.17 -6.65
C LEU A 171 -12.82 6.05 -5.49
N LEU A 172 -12.07 6.16 -4.40
CA LEU A 172 -12.49 6.91 -3.21
C LEU A 172 -12.57 8.41 -3.52
N THR A 173 -13.59 9.08 -2.98
CA THR A 173 -13.93 10.48 -3.20
C THR A 173 -14.02 11.26 -1.89
N GLY A 174 -14.20 12.57 -1.97
CA GLY A 174 -14.38 13.43 -0.79
C GLY A 174 -13.06 13.75 -0.09
N ASN A 175 -13.18 14.39 1.06
CA ASN A 175 -12.02 14.87 1.82
C ASN A 175 -11.36 13.73 2.60
N ILE A 176 -10.06 13.85 2.82
CA ILE A 176 -9.33 13.01 3.78
C ILE A 176 -9.81 13.38 5.20
N PRO A 177 -10.28 12.44 6.04
CA PRO A 177 -10.75 12.76 7.38
C PRO A 177 -9.63 13.24 8.31
N ASP A 178 -9.84 14.37 8.98
CA ASP A 178 -8.92 14.91 9.99
C ASP A 178 -8.64 13.95 11.15
N SER A 179 -9.56 13.01 11.40
CA SER A 179 -9.43 11.98 12.43
C SER A 179 -8.25 11.03 12.21
N ILE A 180 -7.77 10.87 10.98
CA ILE A 180 -6.56 10.09 10.68
C ILE A 180 -5.33 10.69 11.41
N GLY A 181 -5.30 12.00 11.63
CA GLY A 181 -4.25 12.67 12.40
C GLY A 181 -4.18 12.28 13.89
N LYS A 182 -5.13 11.47 14.40
CA LYS A 182 -5.10 10.90 15.76
C LYS A 182 -4.33 9.57 15.84
N MET A 183 -3.98 8.99 14.70
CA MET A 183 -3.32 7.68 14.61
C MET A 183 -1.80 7.86 14.77
N GLU A 184 -1.37 8.31 15.94
CA GLU A 184 0.00 8.77 16.17
C GLU A 184 1.06 7.69 15.94
N LEU A 185 0.71 6.40 16.04
CA LEU A 185 1.61 5.28 15.79
C LEU A 185 1.83 4.98 14.29
N MET A 186 1.13 5.67 13.39
CA MET A 186 1.18 5.40 11.95
C MET A 186 2.59 5.55 11.39
N GLU A 187 3.06 4.52 10.71
CA GLU A 187 4.35 4.48 10.02
C GLU A 187 4.19 4.59 8.50
N SER A 188 3.09 4.07 7.95
CA SER A 188 2.84 4.02 6.52
C SER A 188 1.42 4.45 6.19
N LEU A 189 1.29 5.48 5.35
CA LEU A 189 -0.01 5.94 4.84
C LEU A 189 0.04 6.12 3.33
N ASP A 190 -0.69 5.29 2.60
CA ASP A 190 -0.84 5.41 1.15
C ASP A 190 -2.32 5.58 0.76
N LEU A 191 -2.64 6.75 0.23
CA LEU A 191 -3.96 7.14 -0.29
C LEU A 191 -3.88 7.49 -1.78
N SER A 192 -2.77 7.17 -2.45
CA SER A 192 -2.52 7.55 -3.83
C SER A 192 -3.49 6.90 -4.82
N MET A 193 -3.56 7.41 -6.06
CA MET A 193 -4.38 6.83 -7.13
C MET A 193 -5.86 6.69 -6.72
N ASN A 194 -6.46 7.79 -6.29
CA ASN A 194 -7.87 7.88 -5.93
C ASN A 194 -8.49 9.17 -6.54
N ARG A 195 -9.70 9.54 -6.11
CA ARG A 195 -10.40 10.78 -6.49
C ARG A 195 -10.63 11.70 -5.28
N LEU A 196 -9.75 11.63 -4.29
CA LEU A 196 -9.85 12.43 -3.06
C LEU A 196 -9.65 13.91 -3.40
N ASN A 197 -10.35 14.79 -2.68
CA ASN A 197 -10.31 16.23 -2.89
C ASN A 197 -10.17 16.99 -1.55
N GLY A 198 -10.23 18.31 -1.61
CA GLY A 198 -9.99 19.16 -0.44
C GLY A 198 -8.51 19.28 -0.10
N GLU A 199 -8.21 19.62 1.14
CA GLU A 199 -6.83 19.80 1.62
C GLU A 199 -6.31 18.54 2.32
N ILE A 200 -4.99 18.41 2.45
CA ILE A 200 -4.40 17.45 3.39
C ILE A 200 -4.68 17.99 4.80
N PRO A 201 -5.31 17.22 5.70
CA PRO A 201 -5.66 17.69 7.03
C PRO A 201 -4.46 18.25 7.80
N PRO A 202 -4.56 19.44 8.41
CA PRO A 202 -3.50 19.97 9.26
C PRO A 202 -3.10 19.03 10.40
N SER A 203 -4.03 18.21 10.89
CA SER A 203 -3.78 17.19 11.91
C SER A 203 -2.74 16.14 11.51
N PHE A 204 -2.41 16.00 10.23
CA PHE A 204 -1.33 15.11 9.78
C PHE A 204 0.04 15.56 10.29
N SER A 205 0.17 16.79 10.81
CA SER A 205 1.37 17.23 11.52
C SER A 205 1.68 16.42 12.78
N ASN A 206 0.69 15.70 13.32
CA ASN A 206 0.86 14.87 14.52
C ASN A 206 1.40 13.46 14.23
N LEU A 207 1.48 13.06 12.95
CA LEU A 207 1.90 11.73 12.53
C LEU A 207 3.43 11.61 12.51
N ASN A 208 4.02 11.63 13.71
CA ASN A 208 5.45 11.75 13.92
C ASN A 208 6.27 10.49 13.57
N PHE A 209 5.62 9.34 13.36
CA PHE A 209 6.29 8.08 13.01
C PHE A 209 6.20 7.71 11.52
N LEU A 210 5.57 8.56 10.69
CA LEU A 210 5.47 8.32 9.25
C LEU A 210 6.86 8.22 8.62
N ASN A 211 7.10 7.08 7.97
CA ASN A 211 8.28 6.79 7.15
C ASN A 211 7.92 6.42 5.71
N HIS A 212 6.63 6.19 5.43
CA HIS A 212 6.10 6.05 4.09
C HIS A 212 4.81 6.86 3.98
N PHE A 213 4.77 7.78 3.02
CA PHE A 213 3.60 8.62 2.76
C PHE A 213 3.42 8.81 1.26
N ASN A 214 2.21 8.59 0.78
CA ASN A 214 1.87 8.82 -0.63
C ASN A 214 0.41 9.24 -0.78
N VAL A 215 0.19 10.40 -1.39
CA VAL A 215 -1.14 10.94 -1.74
C VAL A 215 -1.21 11.31 -3.22
N SER A 216 -0.23 10.89 -4.01
CA SER A 216 -0.13 11.21 -5.44
C SER A 216 -1.34 10.76 -6.24
N TYR A 217 -1.58 11.41 -7.38
CA TYR A 217 -2.68 11.09 -8.29
C TYR A 217 -4.05 11.12 -7.61
N ASN A 218 -4.39 12.29 -7.09
CA ASN A 218 -5.70 12.62 -6.50
C ASN A 218 -6.13 14.01 -7.02
N ASN A 219 -7.18 14.60 -6.43
CA ASN A 219 -7.61 15.97 -6.71
C ASN A 219 -7.42 16.89 -5.49
N LEU A 220 -6.37 16.65 -4.69
CA LEU A 220 -6.08 17.44 -3.49
C LEU A 220 -5.59 18.84 -3.85
N THR A 221 -5.90 19.81 -3.00
CA THR A 221 -5.64 21.24 -3.15
C THR A 221 -5.02 21.80 -1.88
N GLY A 222 -4.57 23.06 -1.92
CA GLY A 222 -4.09 23.76 -0.73
C GLY A 222 -2.63 23.47 -0.38
N GLN A 223 -2.22 24.00 0.76
CA GLN A 223 -0.86 23.90 1.25
C GLN A 223 -0.61 22.57 1.94
N ILE A 224 0.53 21.95 1.71
CA ILE A 224 0.97 20.78 2.49
C ILE A 224 1.21 21.22 3.95
N PRO A 225 0.58 20.56 4.94
CA PRO A 225 0.79 20.88 6.34
C PRO A 225 2.26 20.81 6.75
N THR A 226 2.72 21.84 7.46
CA THR A 226 4.10 21.92 7.95
C THR A 226 4.31 20.90 9.08
N SER A 227 5.12 19.88 8.84
CA SER A 227 5.61 18.97 9.87
C SER A 227 6.95 18.36 9.46
N THR A 228 7.69 17.81 10.43
CA THR A 228 9.01 17.21 10.20
C THR A 228 8.98 16.06 9.19
N GLN A 229 7.94 15.24 9.21
CA GLN A 229 7.81 14.01 8.42
C GLN A 229 7.29 14.35 7.02
N LEU A 230 6.23 15.15 6.91
CA LEU A 230 5.64 15.53 5.61
C LEU A 230 6.62 16.32 4.73
N GLN A 231 7.53 17.07 5.34
CA GLN A 231 8.56 17.80 4.59
C GLN A 231 9.74 16.94 4.14
N SER A 232 9.85 15.70 4.65
CA SER A 232 10.94 14.79 4.31
C SER A 232 10.66 13.90 3.10
N PHE A 233 9.39 13.76 2.70
CA PHE A 233 9.00 12.93 1.57
C PHE A 233 9.31 13.60 0.22
N GLU A 234 9.57 12.77 -0.78
CA GLU A 234 9.89 13.22 -2.13
C GLU A 234 8.68 13.85 -2.83
N ASN A 235 8.95 14.68 -3.85
CA ASN A 235 7.92 15.29 -4.69
C ASN A 235 6.95 14.24 -5.31
N LEU A 236 7.44 13.02 -5.55
CA LEU A 236 6.65 11.91 -6.08
C LEU A 236 5.48 11.51 -5.16
N SER A 237 5.59 11.72 -3.84
CA SER A 237 4.51 11.44 -2.89
C SER A 237 3.28 12.35 -3.06
N TYR A 238 3.44 13.47 -3.78
CA TYR A 238 2.41 14.51 -3.92
C TYR A 238 1.99 14.77 -5.37
N VAL A 239 2.71 14.20 -6.35
CA VAL A 239 2.53 14.46 -7.78
C VAL A 239 1.11 14.15 -8.23
N GLY A 240 0.63 14.82 -9.28
CA GLY A 240 -0.73 14.60 -9.80
C GLY A 240 -1.82 15.13 -8.87
N ASN A 241 -1.53 16.18 -8.10
CA ASN A 241 -2.49 16.96 -7.31
C ASN A 241 -2.32 18.46 -7.60
N HIS A 242 -3.18 19.30 -7.01
CA HIS A 242 -3.11 20.76 -7.04
C HIS A 242 -2.46 21.36 -5.79
N LEU A 243 -1.67 20.57 -5.05
CA LEU A 243 -0.98 20.98 -3.83
C LEU A 243 0.11 22.05 -4.06
N CYS A 244 0.49 22.74 -3.00
CA CYS A 244 1.56 23.73 -2.98
C CYS A 244 2.26 23.77 -1.60
N GLY A 245 3.37 24.51 -1.52
CA GLY A 245 4.20 24.61 -0.32
C GLY A 245 5.23 23.48 -0.22
N PRO A 246 6.24 23.62 0.68
CA PRO A 246 7.28 22.62 0.88
C PRO A 246 6.68 21.22 1.19
N PRO A 247 7.24 20.11 0.68
CA PRO A 247 8.50 20.01 -0.08
C PRO A 247 8.39 20.34 -1.59
N LEU A 248 7.21 20.77 -2.07
CA LEU A 248 7.04 21.16 -3.46
C LEU A 248 7.68 22.53 -3.72
N THR A 249 8.19 22.71 -4.93
CA THR A 249 8.72 24.01 -5.41
C THR A 249 7.60 25.01 -5.74
N LYS A 250 6.35 24.54 -5.84
CA LYS A 250 5.18 25.39 -6.14
C LYS A 250 4.76 26.16 -4.90
N ASN A 251 4.86 27.49 -4.95
CA ASN A 251 4.43 28.37 -3.85
C ASN A 251 2.90 28.51 -3.82
N CYS A 252 2.33 28.67 -2.62
CA CYS A 252 0.88 28.84 -2.41
C CYS A 252 0.38 30.29 -2.61
N THR A 253 1.21 31.20 -3.11
CA THR A 253 0.85 32.60 -3.32
C THR A 253 0.03 32.78 -4.60
N SER A 254 -1.27 32.56 -4.49
CA SER A 254 -2.26 33.24 -5.33
C SER A 254 -3.55 33.51 -4.54
N LYS A 255 -3.57 34.59 -3.75
CA LYS A 255 -4.82 35.32 -3.59
C LYS A 255 -5.14 35.93 -4.95
N GLY A 256 -6.27 35.53 -5.53
CA GLY A 256 -6.63 35.81 -6.91
C GLY A 256 -6.47 37.27 -7.31
N ILE A 257 -5.62 37.50 -8.30
CA ILE A 257 -5.85 38.56 -9.27
C ILE A 257 -6.52 37.83 -10.44
N PRO A 258 -7.71 38.24 -10.90
CA PRO A 258 -8.25 37.72 -12.14
C PRO A 258 -7.27 38.12 -13.25
N ILE A 259 -6.64 37.13 -13.89
CA ILE A 259 -5.86 37.41 -15.09
C ILE A 259 -6.87 37.64 -16.20
N ASP A 260 -7.20 38.92 -16.39
CA ASP A 260 -7.79 39.39 -17.62
C ASP A 260 -6.85 39.08 -18.78
N VAL A 261 -7.47 38.55 -19.83
CA VAL A 261 -6.86 38.30 -21.13
C VAL A 261 -6.32 39.62 -21.69
N ALA A 262 -4.99 39.79 -21.68
CA ALA A 262 -4.31 40.77 -22.51
C ALA A 262 -2.90 40.31 -22.89
N ASN A 263 -2.60 40.49 -24.18
CA ASN A 263 -1.53 39.91 -24.97
C ASN A 263 -0.08 40.32 -24.64
N ASN A 264 0.81 39.43 -25.08
CA ASN A 264 2.17 39.65 -25.61
C ASN A 264 3.33 40.00 -24.66
N GLY A 265 4.18 38.99 -24.44
CA GLY A 265 5.59 39.16 -24.09
C GLY A 265 6.34 37.84 -24.26
N SER A 266 7.04 37.70 -25.39
CA SER A 266 7.88 36.55 -25.69
C SER A 266 9.04 36.41 -24.70
N SER A 267 9.12 35.27 -24.00
CA SER A 267 10.38 34.80 -23.41
C SER A 267 10.52 33.30 -23.65
N ARG A 268 11.38 32.96 -24.61
CA ARG A 268 11.96 31.62 -24.76
C ARG A 268 12.80 31.33 -23.52
N GLU A 269 12.30 30.49 -22.63
CA GLU A 269 13.13 29.89 -21.59
C GLU A 269 13.50 28.48 -22.05
N GLY A 270 14.69 28.37 -22.65
CA GLY A 270 15.21 27.12 -23.19
C GLY A 270 15.44 26.11 -22.08
N SER A 271 14.81 24.94 -22.19
CA SER A 271 15.17 23.78 -21.40
C SER A 271 16.64 23.45 -21.66
N LYS A 272 17.52 23.70 -20.69
CA LYS A 272 18.91 23.21 -20.75
C LYS A 272 18.86 21.69 -20.64
N VAL A 273 18.86 21.01 -21.79
CA VAL A 273 19.05 19.57 -21.86
C VAL A 273 20.42 19.28 -21.25
N ASN A 274 20.45 18.46 -20.20
CA ASN A 274 21.71 18.06 -19.58
C ASN A 274 22.43 17.08 -20.51
N TRP A 275 23.31 17.63 -21.35
CA TRP A 275 24.03 16.89 -22.39
C TRP A 275 24.85 15.73 -21.84
N LEU A 276 25.24 15.80 -20.55
CA LEU A 276 25.95 14.73 -19.87
C LEU A 276 25.06 13.48 -19.76
N TYR A 277 23.79 13.63 -19.37
CA TYR A 277 22.85 12.51 -19.30
C TYR A 277 22.57 11.91 -20.68
N VAL A 278 22.38 12.77 -21.69
CA VAL A 278 22.21 12.35 -23.09
C VAL A 278 23.42 11.55 -23.57
N SER A 279 24.63 11.99 -23.25
CA SER A 279 25.86 11.30 -23.64
C SER A 279 26.04 9.94 -22.94
N ILE A 280 25.65 9.82 -21.66
CA ILE A 280 25.69 8.54 -20.93
C ILE A 280 24.70 7.55 -21.54
N VAL A 281 23.47 7.98 -21.83
CA VAL A 281 22.44 7.12 -22.42
C VAL A 281 22.86 6.65 -23.81
N LEU A 282 23.35 7.54 -24.66
CA LEU A 282 23.86 7.18 -25.99
C LEU A 282 25.07 6.25 -25.90
N GLY A 283 25.99 6.51 -24.96
CA GLY A 283 27.16 5.65 -24.73
C GLY A 283 26.78 4.25 -24.27
N PHE A 284 25.79 4.12 -23.37
CA PHE A 284 25.29 2.84 -22.92
C PHE A 284 24.60 2.07 -24.04
N VAL A 285 23.73 2.73 -24.81
CA VAL A 285 23.04 2.09 -25.94
C VAL A 285 24.04 1.64 -27.00
N MET A 286 24.99 2.48 -27.39
CA MET A 286 25.98 2.09 -28.40
C MET A 286 26.95 1.01 -27.88
N GLY A 287 27.38 1.08 -26.62
CA GLY A 287 28.28 0.10 -26.02
C GLY A 287 27.61 -1.26 -25.80
N PHE A 288 26.41 -1.27 -25.23
CA PHE A 288 25.68 -2.49 -24.94
C PHE A 288 25.26 -3.20 -26.23
N TRP A 289 24.65 -2.47 -27.17
CA TRP A 289 24.25 -3.07 -28.45
C TRP A 289 25.42 -3.38 -29.38
N GLY A 290 26.50 -2.60 -29.31
CA GLY A 290 27.73 -2.88 -30.07
C GLY A 290 28.42 -4.20 -29.69
N VAL A 291 28.27 -4.65 -28.44
CA VAL A 291 28.86 -5.91 -27.96
C VAL A 291 27.84 -7.05 -28.00
N VAL A 292 26.61 -6.79 -27.56
CA VAL A 292 25.59 -7.83 -27.39
C VAL A 292 24.94 -8.21 -28.72
N ALA A 293 24.68 -7.25 -29.62
CA ALA A 293 24.01 -7.56 -30.89
C ALA A 293 24.84 -8.50 -31.79
N PRO A 294 26.16 -8.32 -31.99
CA PRO A 294 26.96 -9.24 -32.78
C PRO A 294 26.99 -10.66 -32.20
N LEU A 295 26.90 -10.83 -30.88
CA LEU A 295 26.86 -12.14 -30.22
C LEU A 295 25.55 -12.90 -30.49
N PHE A 296 24.43 -12.21 -30.73
CA PHE A 296 23.17 -12.84 -31.10
C PHE A 296 23.11 -13.19 -32.59
N PHE A 297 23.59 -12.31 -33.48
CA PHE A 297 23.42 -12.47 -34.92
C PHE A 297 24.57 -13.20 -35.63
N ILE A 298 25.79 -13.18 -35.08
CA ILE A 298 26.97 -13.79 -35.72
C ILE A 298 27.38 -15.06 -34.96
N ARG A 299 26.97 -16.22 -35.49
CA ARG A 299 27.23 -17.55 -34.89
C ARG A 299 28.71 -17.81 -34.59
N SER A 300 29.63 -17.33 -35.43
CA SER A 300 31.07 -17.52 -35.25
C SER A 300 31.62 -16.79 -34.02
N TRP A 301 31.14 -15.57 -33.76
CA TRP A 301 31.57 -14.75 -32.63
C TRP A 301 31.06 -15.30 -31.30
N ARG A 302 29.81 -15.77 -31.30
CA ARG A 302 29.21 -16.47 -30.16
C ARG A 302 30.03 -17.69 -29.73
N HIS A 303 30.42 -18.55 -30.68
CA HIS A 303 31.22 -19.73 -30.37
C HIS A 303 32.65 -19.41 -29.91
N ALA A 304 33.26 -18.36 -30.44
CA ALA A 304 34.58 -17.91 -29.99
C ALA A 304 34.52 -17.32 -28.56
N TYR A 305 33.47 -16.55 -28.25
CA TYR A 305 33.24 -15.97 -26.93
C TYR A 305 33.04 -17.03 -25.85
N TYR A 306 32.16 -18.02 -26.08
CA TYR A 306 31.94 -19.11 -25.12
C TYR A 306 33.17 -20.00 -24.94
N ARG A 307 33.92 -20.31 -26.02
CA ARG A 307 35.20 -21.04 -25.90
C ARG A 307 36.22 -20.31 -25.02
N LYS A 308 36.24 -18.97 -25.07
CA LYS A 308 37.16 -18.17 -24.26
C LYS A 308 36.71 -18.12 -22.79
N LEU A 309 35.40 -18.06 -22.54
CA LEU A 309 34.84 -18.17 -21.19
C LEU A 309 35.13 -19.54 -20.56
N ASP A 310 34.93 -20.64 -21.31
CA ASP A 310 35.25 -21.99 -20.83
C ASP A 310 36.74 -22.15 -20.47
N HIS A 311 37.63 -21.54 -21.26
CA HIS A 311 39.07 -21.55 -20.97
C HIS A 311 39.45 -20.70 -19.74
N ILE A 312 38.67 -19.67 -19.40
CA ILE A 312 38.90 -18.85 -18.20
C ILE A 312 38.32 -19.56 -16.97
N CYS A 313 37.10 -20.10 -17.06
CA CYS A 313 36.47 -20.87 -15.97
C CYS A 313 37.18 -22.20 -15.69
N GLY A 314 37.86 -22.81 -16.66
CA GLY A 314 38.68 -24.00 -16.44
C GLY A 314 40.05 -23.75 -15.80
N LYS A 315 40.40 -22.48 -15.51
CA LYS A 315 41.67 -22.08 -14.84
C LYS A 315 41.48 -21.39 -13.49
N LEU A 316 40.24 -21.32 -12.99
CA LEU A 316 39.91 -20.99 -11.60
C LEU A 316 39.54 -22.28 -10.87
#